data_AF-A0A9R0IFH1-F1
#
_entry.id   AF-A0A9R0IFH1-F1
#
_cell.length_a   1.000
_cell.length_b   1.000
_cell.length_c   1.000
_cell.angle_alpha   90.00
_cell.angle_beta   90.00
_cell.angle_gamma   90.00
#
_symmetry.space_group_name_H-M   'P 1'
#
loop_
_entity.id
_entity.type
_entity.pdbx_description
1 polymer ?
#
loop_
_entity_poly.entity_id
_entity_poly.type
_entity_poly.pdbx_seq_one_letter_code
_entity_poly.pdbx_strand_id
1 'polypeptide(L)'
;MANVKKFNALIVDDDSIVRAMNMKYLTRNGFQVEIAENGQEAVEYFHAGNRFDLVIMDMEMPIMDGFQATKEIRALGVRSLIIGMSASSSQTKIQEFVSAGLDYFYPKPMNMAKLAAIVGHLN
;
A
#
# COMPACT_ATOMS: atom_id res chain seq x y z
N MET A 1 26.68 7.48 16.16
CA MET A 1 26.07 7.44 14.81
C MET A 1 24.63 7.02 15.00
N ALA A 2 23.66 7.89 14.72
CA ALA A 2 22.25 7.57 14.94
C ALA A 2 21.82 6.47 13.95
N ASN A 3 21.27 5.39 14.45
CA ASN A 3 20.75 4.29 13.65
C ASN A 3 19.45 4.79 13.00
N VAL A 4 19.52 5.29 11.76
CA VAL A 4 18.34 5.77 11.04
C VAL A 4 17.45 4.55 10.79
N LYS A 5 16.29 4.52 11.44
CA LYS A 5 15.29 3.46 11.25
C LYS A 5 14.90 3.45 9.77
N LYS A 6 15.18 2.35 9.07
CA LYS A 6 14.69 2.13 7.70
C LYS A 6 13.28 1.56 7.80
N PHE A 7 12.34 2.19 7.11
CA PHE A 7 10.97 1.69 7.01
C PHE A 7 10.85 0.74 5.82
N ASN A 8 10.03 -0.29 5.96
CA ASN A 8 9.73 -1.23 4.89
C ASN A 8 8.35 -0.92 4.31
N ALA A 9 8.23 -0.84 2.99
CA ALA A 9 6.98 -0.66 2.30
C ALA A 9 6.70 -1.80 1.32
N LEU A 10 5.42 -2.11 1.14
CA LEU A 10 4.93 -2.97 0.07
C LEU A 10 4.09 -2.13 -0.90
N ILE A 11 4.39 -2.19 -2.19
CA ILE A 11 3.56 -1.62 -3.24
C ILE A 11 2.82 -2.76 -3.94
N VAL A 12 1.50 -2.66 -3.99
CA VAL A 12 0.60 -3.64 -4.61
C VAL A 12 -0.19 -2.94 -5.70
N ASP A 13 0.15 -3.22 -6.95
CA ASP A 13 -0.45 -2.58 -8.13
C ASP A 13 -0.13 -3.45 -9.35
N ASP A 14 -1.07 -3.69 -10.25
CA ASP A 14 -0.83 -4.49 -11.46
C ASP A 14 -0.15 -3.68 -12.57
N ASP A 15 -0.27 -2.35 -12.54
CA ASP A 15 0.41 -1.44 -13.45
C ASP A 15 1.90 -1.22 -13.07
N SER A 16 2.79 -1.79 -13.88
CA SER A 16 4.25 -1.68 -13.70
C SER A 16 4.78 -0.23 -13.69
N ILE A 17 4.13 0.70 -14.40
CA ILE A 17 4.53 2.11 -14.43
C ILE A 17 4.18 2.76 -13.09
N VAL A 18 2.99 2.48 -12.55
CA VAL A 18 2.57 2.97 -11.23
C VAL A 18 3.48 2.40 -10.14
N ARG A 19 3.80 1.09 -10.18
CA ARG A 19 4.78 0.48 -9.26
C ARG A 19 6.13 1.21 -9.32
N ALA A 20 6.67 1.43 -10.51
CA ALA A 20 7.97 2.08 -10.68
C ALA A 20 7.99 3.53 -10.16
N MET A 21 6.91 4.29 -10.38
CA MET A 21 6.79 5.67 -9.88
C MET A 21 6.75 5.71 -8.34
N ASN A 22 5.92 4.87 -7.71
CA ASN A 22 5.80 4.80 -6.26
C ASN A 22 7.08 4.28 -5.60
N MET A 23 7.72 3.26 -6.19
CA MET A 23 8.98 2.70 -5.72
C MET A 23 10.08 3.77 -5.73
N LYS A 24 10.27 4.45 -6.87
CA LYS A 24 11.26 5.53 -7.01
C LYS A 24 11.08 6.60 -5.94
N TYR A 25 9.83 6.93 -5.59
CA TYR A 25 9.56 7.92 -4.57
C TYR A 25 9.86 7.39 -3.16
N LEU A 26 9.35 6.22 -2.78
CA LEU A 26 9.55 5.65 -1.45
C LEU A 26 11.03 5.38 -1.16
N THR A 27 11.78 4.83 -2.12
CA THR A 27 13.22 4.60 -1.97
C THR A 27 14.01 5.91 -1.77
N ARG A 28 13.65 6.99 -2.49
CA ARG A 28 14.26 8.32 -2.29
C ARG A 28 14.01 8.89 -0.90
N ASN A 29 12.96 8.44 -0.22
CA ASN A 29 12.60 8.84 1.14
C ASN A 29 13.02 7.80 2.19
N GLY A 30 13.94 6.89 1.86
CA GLY A 30 14.58 6.00 2.82
C GLY A 30 13.85 4.68 3.10
N PHE A 31 12.81 4.34 2.34
CA PHE A 31 12.12 3.05 2.45
C PHE A 31 12.87 1.95 1.70
N GLN A 32 12.86 0.75 2.28
CA GLN A 32 13.06 -0.48 1.52
C GLN A 32 11.71 -0.92 0.96
N VAL A 33 11.64 -1.23 -0.32
CA VAL A 33 10.38 -1.42 -1.03
C VAL A 33 10.36 -2.81 -1.62
N GLU A 34 9.32 -3.57 -1.29
CA GLU A 34 8.93 -4.79 -2.00
C GLU A 34 7.73 -4.49 -2.91
N ILE A 35 7.54 -5.32 -3.92
CA ILE A 35 6.45 -5.21 -4.89
C ILE A 35 5.61 -6.48 -4.94
N ALA A 36 4.31 -6.30 -5.16
CA ALA A 36 3.35 -7.33 -5.50
C ALA A 36 2.52 -6.85 -6.70
N GLU A 37 2.20 -7.74 -7.63
CA GLU A 37 1.48 -7.39 -8.87
C GLU A 37 -0.04 -7.61 -8.75
N ASN A 38 -0.50 -8.17 -7.63
CA ASN A 38 -1.91 -8.41 -7.33
C ASN A 38 -2.11 -8.59 -5.82
N GLY A 39 -3.38 -8.63 -5.39
CA GLY A 39 -3.74 -8.79 -3.98
C GLY A 39 -3.28 -10.12 -3.35
N GLN A 40 -3.22 -11.20 -4.12
CA GLN A 40 -2.88 -12.53 -3.64
C GLN A 40 -1.40 -12.59 -3.24
N GLU A 41 -0.51 -12.07 -4.07
CA GLU A 41 0.92 -11.93 -3.74
C GLU A 41 1.13 -11.08 -2.48
N ALA A 42 0.36 -10.01 -2.32
CA ALA A 42 0.43 -9.17 -1.14
C ALA A 42 0.06 -9.96 0.13
N VAL A 43 -1.03 -10.71 0.09
CA VAL A 43 -1.46 -11.59 1.20
C VAL A 43 -0.40 -12.67 1.50
N GLU A 44 0.20 -13.26 0.48
CA GLU A 44 1.27 -14.26 0.61
C GLU A 44 2.50 -13.73 1.33
N TYR A 45 2.92 -12.48 1.08
CA TYR A 45 4.00 -11.86 1.84
C TYR A 45 3.71 -11.83 3.35
N PHE A 46 2.48 -11.48 3.75
CA PHE A 46 2.11 -11.44 5.17
C PHE A 46 2.02 -12.84 5.79
N HIS A 47 1.51 -13.82 5.04
CA HIS A 47 1.52 -15.23 5.46
C HIS A 47 2.93 -15.80 5.63
N ALA A 48 3.87 -15.41 4.76
CA ALA A 48 5.29 -15.79 4.87
C ALA A 48 5.99 -15.15 6.08
N GLY A 49 5.33 -14.25 6.81
CA GLY A 49 5.86 -13.61 8.00
C GLY A 49 6.53 -12.26 7.74
N ASN A 50 6.49 -11.74 6.51
CA ASN A 50 7.04 -10.42 6.20
C ASN A 50 6.30 -9.33 6.99
N ARG A 51 6.99 -8.22 7.24
CA ARG A 51 6.48 -7.08 8.01
C ARG A 51 6.80 -5.80 7.26
N PHE A 52 5.77 -5.01 7.04
CA PHE A 52 5.86 -3.71 6.40
C PHE A 52 5.32 -2.64 7.35
N ASP A 53 5.93 -1.46 7.34
CA ASP A 53 5.40 -0.29 8.02
C ASP A 53 4.28 0.36 7.19
N LEU A 54 4.39 0.28 5.86
CA LEU A 54 3.48 0.87 4.89
C LEU A 54 3.09 -0.12 3.78
N VAL A 55 1.82 -0.11 3.39
CA VAL A 55 1.32 -0.78 2.19
C VAL A 55 0.62 0.27 1.32
N ILE A 56 1.03 0.36 0.06
CA ILE A 56 0.30 1.10 -0.98
C ILE A 56 -0.49 0.05 -1.77
N MET A 57 -1.81 0.09 -1.68
CA MET A 57 -2.70 -0.94 -2.22
C MET A 57 -3.58 -0.34 -3.33
N ASP A 58 -3.45 -0.82 -4.55
CA ASP A 58 -4.43 -0.54 -5.59
C ASP A 58 -5.76 -1.26 -5.33
N MET A 59 -6.87 -0.64 -5.75
CA MET A 59 -8.20 -1.22 -5.62
C MET A 59 -8.47 -2.28 -6.68
N GLU A 60 -8.16 -2.00 -7.95
CA GLU A 60 -8.60 -2.82 -9.09
C GLU A 60 -7.42 -3.58 -9.67
N MET A 61 -7.31 -4.86 -9.33
CA MET A 61 -6.23 -5.74 -9.78
C MET A 61 -6.80 -7.09 -10.23
N PRO A 62 -6.13 -7.82 -11.13
CA PRO A 62 -6.49 -9.20 -11.45
C PRO A 62 -6.23 -10.14 -10.25
N ILE A 63 -6.79 -11.35 -10.32
CA ILE A 63 -6.62 -12.45 -9.35
C ILE A 63 -7.30 -12.17 -8.00
N MET A 64 -6.85 -11.14 -7.29
CA MET A 64 -7.43 -10.66 -6.04
C MET A 64 -7.35 -9.14 -6.02
N ASP A 65 -8.50 -8.51 -5.77
CA ASP A 65 -8.59 -7.05 -5.72
C ASP A 65 -8.08 -6.48 -4.38
N GLY A 66 -7.88 -5.16 -4.33
CA GLY A 66 -7.36 -4.50 -3.13
C GLY A 66 -8.27 -4.58 -1.92
N PHE A 67 -9.59 -4.64 -2.14
CA PHE A 67 -10.58 -4.75 -1.07
C PHE A 67 -10.46 -6.12 -0.37
N GLN A 68 -10.42 -7.20 -1.14
CA GLN A 68 -10.23 -8.56 -0.67
C GLN A 68 -8.88 -8.69 0.04
N ALA A 69 -7.80 -8.26 -0.60
CA ALA A 69 -6.45 -8.31 -0.02
C ALA A 69 -6.37 -7.54 1.30
N THR A 70 -6.94 -6.33 1.36
CA THR A 70 -6.95 -5.53 2.59
C THR A 70 -7.69 -6.24 3.72
N LYS A 71 -8.87 -6.82 3.45
CA LYS A 71 -9.62 -7.58 4.44
C LYS A 71 -8.82 -8.77 4.97
N GLU A 72 -8.19 -9.53 4.09
CA GLU A 72 -7.39 -10.69 4.47
C GLU A 72 -6.17 -10.29 5.30
N ILE A 73 -5.41 -9.29 4.85
CA ILE A 73 -4.26 -8.74 5.59
C ILE A 73 -4.68 -8.28 6.99
N ARG A 74 -5.82 -7.57 7.12
CA ARG A 74 -6.34 -7.14 8.42
C ARG A 74 -6.79 -8.32 9.29
N ALA A 75 -7.38 -9.36 8.70
CA ALA A 75 -7.78 -10.57 9.42
C ALA A 75 -6.58 -11.33 10.03
N LEU A 76 -5.38 -11.18 9.44
CA LEU A 76 -4.12 -11.68 10.00
C LEU A 76 -3.62 -10.85 11.22
N GLY A 77 -4.35 -9.82 11.63
CA GLY A 77 -3.97 -8.93 12.73
C GLY A 77 -2.89 -7.91 12.36
N VAL A 78 -2.63 -7.71 11.07
CA VAL A 78 -1.62 -6.76 10.56
C VAL A 78 -2.04 -5.32 10.85
N ARG A 79 -1.12 -4.56 11.45
CA ARG A 79 -1.28 -3.14 11.82
C ARG A 79 -0.44 -2.19 10.98
N SER A 80 0.14 -2.68 9.89
CA SER A 80 0.79 -1.83 8.89
C SER A 80 -0.15 -0.71 8.46
N LEU A 81 0.40 0.46 8.15
CA LEU A 81 -0.38 1.52 7.55
C LEU A 81 -0.76 1.09 6.13
N ILE A 82 -2.04 1.00 5.80
CA ILE A 82 -2.51 0.64 4.46
C ILE A 82 -3.18 1.85 3.82
N ILE A 83 -2.58 2.32 2.72
CA ILE A 83 -3.12 3.39 1.90
C ILE A 83 -3.71 2.79 0.63
N GLY A 84 -5.02 2.93 0.47
CA GLY A 84 -5.71 2.55 -0.76
C GLY A 84 -5.54 3.61 -1.84
N MET A 85 -5.35 3.15 -3.07
CA MET A 85 -5.37 3.98 -4.26
C MET A 85 -6.40 3.46 -5.26
N SER A 86 -7.02 4.37 -6.01
CA SER A 86 -7.88 3.97 -7.13
C SER A 86 -7.96 5.06 -8.20
N ALA A 87 -8.08 4.66 -9.46
CA ALA A 87 -8.45 5.56 -10.55
C ALA A 87 -9.98 5.74 -10.68
N SER A 88 -10.78 4.89 -10.02
CA SER A 88 -12.24 4.93 -10.07
C SER A 88 -12.79 6.13 -9.30
N SER A 89 -13.80 6.79 -9.88
CA SER A 89 -14.60 7.84 -9.22
C SER A 89 -15.88 7.31 -8.57
N SER A 90 -16.10 5.99 -8.56
CA SER A 90 -17.28 5.37 -7.95
C SER A 90 -17.21 5.46 -6.43
N GLN A 91 -18.09 6.28 -5.85
CA GLN A 91 -18.17 6.46 -4.40
C GLN A 91 -18.45 5.16 -3.65
N THR A 92 -19.28 4.27 -4.22
CA THR A 92 -19.62 2.98 -3.59
C THR A 92 -18.40 2.08 -3.48
N LYS A 93 -17.63 1.92 -4.57
CA LYS A 93 -16.41 1.09 -4.56
C LYS A 93 -15.38 1.65 -3.57
N ILE A 94 -15.23 2.98 -3.51
CA ILE A 94 -14.33 3.64 -2.56
C ILE A 94 -14.79 3.38 -1.12
N GLN A 95 -16.10 3.47 -0.82
CA GLN A 95 -16.63 3.20 0.51
C GLN A 95 -16.42 1.73 0.92
N GLU A 96 -16.64 0.79 0.00
CA GLU A 96 -16.32 -0.62 0.23
C GLU A 96 -14.84 -0.79 0.54
N PHE A 97 -13.96 -0.16 -0.24
CA PHE A 97 -12.52 -0.27 -0.01
C PHE A 97 -12.10 0.32 1.34
N VAL A 98 -12.62 1.47 1.74
CA VAL A 98 -12.40 2.04 3.08
C VAL A 98 -12.91 1.07 4.17
N SER A 99 -14.08 0.45 3.97
CA SER A 99 -14.65 -0.50 4.92
C SER A 99 -13.82 -1.79 5.09
N ALA A 100 -12.91 -2.08 4.17
CA ALA A 100 -11.95 -3.18 4.30
C ALA A 100 -10.90 -2.93 5.41
N GLY A 101 -10.74 -1.70 5.87
CA GLY A 101 -9.78 -1.34 6.92
C GLY A 101 -8.54 -0.61 6.41
N LEU A 102 -8.69 0.23 5.38
CA LEU A 102 -7.67 1.20 4.99
C LEU A 102 -7.49 2.26 6.08
N ASP A 103 -6.28 2.78 6.22
CA ASP A 103 -6.01 3.95 7.06
C ASP A 103 -6.23 5.25 6.29
N TYR A 104 -5.87 5.26 5.00
CA TYR A 104 -6.07 6.38 4.10
C TYR A 104 -6.49 5.92 2.71
N PHE A 105 -7.14 6.80 1.98
CA PHE A 105 -7.50 6.59 0.57
C PHE A 105 -7.13 7.82 -0.26
N TYR A 106 -6.53 7.59 -1.44
CA TYR A 106 -6.24 8.67 -2.39
C TYR A 106 -6.56 8.28 -3.83
N PRO A 107 -7.05 9.22 -4.66
CA PRO A 107 -7.16 8.98 -6.09
C PRO A 107 -5.77 8.81 -6.72
N LYS A 108 -5.67 7.94 -7.72
CA LYS A 108 -4.50 7.80 -8.59
C LYS A 108 -4.41 9.00 -9.56
N PRO A 109 -3.20 9.49 -9.89
CA PRO A 109 -1.93 9.14 -9.26
C PRO A 109 -1.78 9.82 -7.89
N MET A 110 -1.19 9.11 -6.92
CA MET A 110 -0.84 9.74 -5.66
C MET A 110 0.28 10.77 -5.89
N ASN A 111 0.09 11.98 -5.37
CA ASN A 111 1.11 13.02 -5.48
C ASN A 111 2.11 12.94 -4.32
N MET A 112 3.31 13.47 -4.57
CA MET A 112 4.44 13.38 -3.63
C MET A 112 4.16 14.09 -2.31
N ALA A 113 3.43 15.20 -2.32
CA ALA A 113 3.10 15.93 -1.10
C ALA A 113 2.25 15.09 -0.11
N LYS A 114 1.30 14.30 -0.63
CA LYS A 114 0.47 13.41 0.19
C LYS A 114 1.28 12.29 0.82
N LEU A 115 2.12 11.62 0.04
CA LEU A 115 2.94 10.53 0.58
C LEU A 115 4.00 11.08 1.56
N ALA A 116 4.58 12.26 1.31
CA ALA A 116 5.47 12.94 2.26
C ALA A 116 4.81 13.19 3.61
N ALA A 117 3.57 13.68 3.62
CA ALA A 117 2.83 13.93 4.85
C ALA A 117 2.66 12.65 5.68
N ILE A 118 2.36 11.53 5.02
CA ILE A 118 2.18 10.24 5.69
C ILE A 118 3.50 9.70 6.24
N VAL A 119 4.59 9.77 5.46
CA VAL A 119 5.92 9.38 5.92
C VAL A 119 6.37 10.22 7.11
N GLY A 120 5.99 11.51 7.15
CA GLY A 120 6.24 12.39 8.28
C GLY A 120 5.61 11.90 9.60
N HIS A 121 4.51 11.16 9.54
CA HIS A 121 3.85 10.59 10.72
C HIS A 121 4.47 9.28 11.23
N LEU A 122 5.33 8.63 10.44
CA LEU A 122 6.00 7.38 10.82
C LEU A 122 7.32 7.61 11.58
N ASN A 123 7.86 8.84 11.51
CA ASN A 123 9.12 9.27 12.13
C ASN A 123 8.95 9.80 13.55
#